data_AF-A0A2E1Q6R7-F1
#
_entry.id   AF-A0A2E1Q6R7-F1
#
_cell.length_a   1.000
_cell.length_b   1.000
_cell.length_c   1.000
_cell.angle_alpha   90.00
_cell.angle_beta   90.00
_cell.angle_gamma   90.00
#
_symmetry.space_group_name_H-M   'P 1'
#
loop_
_entity.id
_entity.type
_entity.pdbx_description
1 polymer ?
#
loop_
_entity_poly.entity_id
_entity_poly.type
_entity_poly.pdbx_seq_one_letter_code
_entity_poly.pdbx_strand_id
1 'polypeptide(L)'
;KSKEIMYANFATVSEAASASASLPPFFAPTPIRMPNGSEHFFFDGEIRDTLSTHVAADQGADLVVSSYSIQPYHYNKEMGSLHEYGMPIIFNQALYQLVQQKIERHIKHQKDMRSMIKAVQGYLKEAQVDELHIEKLTEILVQRTNLNPTVDYIYIHPSPSDYRFFFADHFSLNKKVLESLVKAGFRAAMESLRPLV
;
A
#
# COMPACT_ATOMS: atom_id res chain seq x y z
N LYS A 1 -10.19 -16.24 -18.73
CA LYS A 1 -9.13 -16.60 -17.76
C LYS A 1 -8.11 -15.46 -17.78
N SER A 2 -8.06 -14.66 -16.72
CA SER A 2 -7.10 -13.55 -16.61
C SER A 2 -5.67 -14.13 -16.64
N LYS A 3 -4.81 -13.54 -17.47
CA LYS A 3 -3.40 -13.93 -17.66
C LYS A 3 -2.47 -13.43 -16.54
N GLU A 4 -3.01 -12.79 -15.49
CA GLU A 4 -2.19 -11.97 -14.57
C GLU A 4 -1.70 -12.64 -13.29
N ILE A 5 -2.32 -13.74 -12.84
CA ILE A 5 -2.03 -14.33 -11.52
C ILE A 5 -1.52 -15.77 -11.70
N MET A 6 -0.29 -16.01 -11.27
CA MET A 6 0.32 -17.34 -11.19
C MET A 6 0.22 -17.85 -9.75
N TYR A 7 -0.39 -19.03 -9.56
CA TYR A 7 -0.38 -19.72 -8.27
C TYR A 7 0.81 -20.68 -8.20
N ALA A 8 1.79 -20.35 -7.37
CA ALA A 8 3.00 -21.15 -7.18
C ALA A 8 2.88 -22.06 -5.94
N ASN A 9 1.88 -22.96 -5.92
CA ASN A 9 1.61 -23.86 -4.77
C ASN A 9 2.75 -24.84 -4.46
N PHE A 10 3.73 -24.96 -5.36
CA PHE A 10 4.92 -25.78 -5.21
C PHE A 10 6.09 -25.04 -4.55
N ALA A 11 6.01 -23.71 -4.45
CA ALA A 11 7.04 -22.90 -3.79
C ALA A 11 6.91 -23.03 -2.27
N THR A 12 8.05 -23.08 -1.59
CA THR A 12 8.10 -23.01 -0.13
C THR A 12 7.75 -21.62 0.37
N VAL A 13 7.32 -21.52 1.64
CA VAL A 13 7.09 -20.22 2.29
C VAL A 13 8.35 -19.34 2.26
N SER A 14 9.53 -19.94 2.39
CA SER A 14 10.81 -19.21 2.34
C SER A 14 11.07 -18.62 0.95
N GLU A 15 10.81 -19.36 -0.12
CA GLU A 15 10.96 -18.85 -1.49
C GLU A 15 9.94 -17.76 -1.79
N ALA A 16 8.70 -17.91 -1.34
CA ALA A 16 7.67 -16.89 -1.48
C ALA A 16 8.04 -15.60 -0.74
N ALA A 17 8.53 -15.71 0.51
CA ALA A 17 8.99 -14.56 1.29
C ALA A 17 10.22 -13.88 0.65
N SER A 18 11.18 -14.68 0.15
CA SER A 18 12.36 -14.16 -0.55
C SER A 18 11.96 -13.41 -1.82
N ALA A 19 11.08 -13.99 -2.65
CA ALA A 19 10.57 -13.34 -3.85
C ALA A 19 9.83 -12.03 -3.54
N SER A 20 9.03 -12.01 -2.46
CA SER A 20 8.31 -10.82 -2.02
C SER A 20 9.21 -9.71 -1.47
N ALA A 21 10.47 -10.00 -1.12
CA ALA A 21 11.44 -9.04 -0.61
C ALA A 21 12.59 -8.74 -1.60
N SER A 22 12.56 -9.34 -2.81
CA SER A 22 13.56 -9.15 -3.86
C SER A 22 13.38 -7.81 -4.58
N LEU A 23 13.61 -6.69 -3.87
CA LEU A 23 13.45 -5.33 -4.39
C LEU A 23 14.70 -4.87 -5.16
N PRO A 24 14.67 -4.77 -6.50
CA PRO A 24 15.64 -3.98 -7.25
C PRO A 24 15.71 -2.53 -6.75
N PRO A 25 16.92 -1.94 -6.57
CA PRO A 25 18.26 -2.44 -6.87
C PRO A 25 18.99 -3.15 -5.71
N PHE A 26 18.33 -3.36 -4.57
CA PHE A 26 18.98 -3.80 -3.33
C PHE A 26 19.21 -5.31 -3.25
N PHE A 27 18.29 -6.09 -3.80
CA PHE A 27 18.33 -7.55 -3.75
C PHE A 27 18.25 -8.17 -5.14
N ALA A 28 18.93 -9.30 -5.31
CA ALA A 28 18.84 -10.08 -6.52
C ALA A 28 17.44 -10.71 -6.66
N PRO A 29 16.96 -10.94 -7.90
CA PRO A 29 15.71 -11.65 -8.14
C PRO A 29 15.77 -13.06 -7.55
N THR A 30 14.68 -13.52 -6.92
CA THR A 30 14.62 -14.86 -6.33
C THR A 30 14.28 -15.89 -7.41
N PRO A 31 15.12 -16.91 -7.65
CA PRO A 31 14.76 -18.03 -8.52
C PRO A 31 13.78 -18.96 -7.81
N ILE A 32 12.72 -19.37 -8.51
CA ILE A 32 11.82 -20.44 -8.08
C ILE A 32 11.77 -21.50 -9.17
N ARG A 33 11.99 -22.76 -8.79
CA ARG A 33 11.96 -23.90 -9.71
C ARG A 33 10.52 -24.33 -9.98
N MET A 34 10.16 -24.36 -11.24
CA MET A 34 8.85 -24.76 -11.73
C MET A 34 8.72 -26.29 -11.81
N PRO A 35 7.49 -26.85 -11.75
CA PRO A 35 7.28 -28.30 -11.86
C PRO A 35 7.75 -28.92 -13.19
N ASN A 36 7.79 -28.14 -14.27
CA ASN A 36 8.31 -28.54 -15.58
C ASN A 36 9.86 -28.57 -15.65
N GLY A 37 10.54 -28.24 -14.55
CA GLY A 37 11.99 -28.19 -14.46
C GLY A 37 12.62 -26.86 -14.86
N SER A 38 11.86 -25.87 -15.35
CA SER A 38 12.38 -24.52 -15.62
C SER A 38 12.57 -23.71 -14.33
N GLU A 39 13.37 -22.65 -14.40
CA GLU A 39 13.59 -21.72 -13.30
C GLU A 39 13.10 -20.34 -13.70
N HIS A 40 12.28 -19.71 -12.86
CA HIS A 40 11.76 -18.37 -13.10
C HIS A 40 12.25 -17.42 -12.00
N PHE A 41 12.65 -16.21 -12.38
CA PHE A 41 13.15 -15.19 -11.47
C PHE A 41 12.05 -14.20 -11.12
N PHE A 42 11.81 -14.04 -9.82
CA PHE A 42 10.77 -13.17 -9.28
C PHE A 42 11.38 -11.93 -8.62
N PHE A 43 10.66 -10.83 -8.76
CA PHE A 43 10.98 -9.53 -8.18
C PHE A 43 9.90 -9.17 -7.15
N ASP A 44 10.22 -8.21 -6.29
CA ASP A 44 9.28 -7.65 -5.32
C ASP A 44 7.99 -7.15 -6.00
N GLY A 45 6.85 -7.58 -5.46
CA GLY A 45 5.52 -7.25 -5.96
C GLY A 45 5.16 -5.76 -5.85
N GLU A 46 5.75 -5.05 -4.88
CA GLU A 46 5.56 -3.60 -4.66
C GLU A 46 5.97 -2.78 -5.89
N ILE A 47 6.89 -3.29 -6.73
CA ILE A 47 7.34 -2.63 -7.96
C ILE A 47 6.21 -2.56 -8.99
N ARG A 48 5.40 -3.61 -9.11
CA ARG A 48 4.32 -3.67 -10.09
C ARG A 48 3.07 -2.99 -9.54
N ASP A 49 2.70 -3.32 -8.31
CA ASP A 49 1.55 -2.72 -7.67
C ASP A 49 1.82 -2.38 -6.20
N THR A 50 2.21 -1.13 -6.00
CA THR A 50 2.47 -0.52 -4.69
C THR A 50 1.35 -0.83 -3.70
N LEU A 51 1.72 -1.39 -2.55
CA LEU A 51 0.90 -1.85 -1.44
C LEU A 51 0.05 -3.12 -1.67
N SER A 52 -0.15 -3.55 -2.94
CA SER A 52 -0.92 -4.75 -3.32
C SER A 52 -2.23 -4.98 -2.53
N THR A 53 -2.86 -3.90 -2.04
CA THR A 53 -3.96 -3.96 -1.06
C THR A 53 -5.19 -4.66 -1.62
N HIS A 54 -5.36 -4.60 -2.94
CA HIS A 54 -6.40 -5.31 -3.68
C HIS A 54 -6.31 -6.84 -3.51
N VAL A 55 -5.11 -7.41 -3.39
CA VAL A 55 -4.94 -8.87 -3.26
C VAL A 55 -5.57 -9.38 -1.96
N ALA A 56 -5.35 -8.67 -0.85
CA ALA A 56 -5.92 -9.06 0.44
C ALA A 56 -7.46 -8.94 0.44
N ALA A 57 -7.99 -7.85 -0.11
CA ALA A 57 -9.43 -7.63 -0.22
C ALA A 57 -10.11 -8.67 -1.14
N ASP A 58 -9.49 -9.01 -2.28
CA ASP A 58 -9.99 -10.01 -3.23
C ASP A 58 -9.95 -11.44 -2.64
N GLN A 59 -9.07 -11.70 -1.67
CA GLN A 59 -9.01 -12.97 -0.93
C GLN A 59 -9.95 -13.01 0.29
N GLY A 60 -10.83 -12.02 0.44
CA GLY A 60 -11.87 -12.02 1.48
C GLY A 60 -11.41 -11.54 2.85
N ALA A 61 -10.30 -10.80 2.93
CA ALA A 61 -9.93 -10.11 4.17
C ALA A 61 -11.00 -9.09 4.56
N ASP A 62 -11.29 -8.99 5.85
CA ASP A 62 -12.16 -7.98 6.46
C ASP A 62 -11.37 -6.72 6.88
N LEU A 63 -10.07 -6.87 7.12
CA LEU A 63 -9.15 -5.78 7.45
C LEU A 63 -7.86 -5.86 6.62
N VAL A 64 -7.45 -4.72 6.06
CA VAL A 64 -6.18 -4.54 5.37
C VAL A 64 -5.33 -3.50 6.11
N VAL A 65 -4.18 -3.94 6.62
CA VAL A 65 -3.16 -3.04 7.19
C VAL A 65 -2.09 -2.80 6.15
N SER A 66 -1.96 -1.55 5.73
CA SER A 66 -0.97 -1.11 4.75
C SER A 66 0.05 -0.22 5.43
N SER A 67 1.29 -0.70 5.54
CA SER A 67 2.40 0.10 6.08
C SER A 67 3.45 0.37 5.02
N TYR A 68 3.92 1.62 4.95
CA TYR A 68 4.98 2.02 4.04
C TYR A 68 5.91 3.04 4.69
N SER A 69 7.20 2.96 4.37
CA SER A 69 8.24 3.86 4.88
C SER A 69 8.49 5.05 3.95
N ILE A 70 7.60 5.30 3.01
CA ILE A 70 7.79 6.33 1.99
C ILE A 70 7.10 7.61 2.44
N GLN A 71 7.89 8.63 2.74
CA GLN A 71 7.39 9.94 3.12
C GLN A 71 8.21 11.00 2.37
N PRO A 72 7.64 11.68 1.35
CA PRO A 72 8.32 12.78 0.70
C PRO A 72 8.72 13.87 1.69
N TYR A 73 9.87 14.47 1.42
CA TYR A 73 10.36 15.61 2.17
C TYR A 73 9.41 16.79 2.02
N HIS A 74 9.02 17.35 3.15
CA HIS A 74 8.38 18.64 3.26
C HIS A 74 9.43 19.64 3.76
N TYR A 75 9.46 20.84 3.16
CA TYR A 75 10.46 21.84 3.50
C TYR A 75 10.53 22.08 5.00
N ASN A 76 11.73 21.93 5.54
CA ASN A 76 12.04 22.21 6.93
C ASN A 76 13.20 23.20 7.00
N LYS A 77 13.13 24.15 7.94
CA LYS A 77 14.16 25.20 8.09
C LYS A 77 15.54 24.65 8.45
N GLU A 78 15.61 23.52 9.16
CA GLU A 78 16.86 22.90 9.61
C GLU A 78 17.57 22.19 8.45
N MET A 79 16.83 21.47 7.60
CA MET A 79 17.39 20.75 6.46
C MET A 79 17.46 21.60 5.20
N GLY A 80 16.72 22.71 5.10
CA GLY A 80 16.78 23.60 3.95
C GLY A 80 16.22 22.95 2.67
N SER A 81 16.74 23.37 1.52
CA SER A 81 16.21 22.94 0.22
C SER A 81 16.98 21.75 -0.33
N LEU A 82 16.26 20.77 -0.91
CA LEU A 82 16.86 19.52 -1.41
C LEU A 82 17.93 19.72 -2.48
N HIS A 83 17.90 20.84 -3.22
CA HIS A 83 18.89 21.13 -4.25
C HIS A 83 20.32 21.28 -3.70
N GLU A 84 20.47 21.59 -2.42
CA GLU A 84 21.75 21.72 -1.72
C GLU A 84 22.41 20.35 -1.47
N TYR A 85 21.65 19.26 -1.54
CA TYR A 85 22.12 17.88 -1.30
C TYR A 85 22.43 17.10 -2.57
N GLY A 86 22.27 17.75 -3.74
CA GLY A 86 22.57 17.16 -5.04
C GLY A 86 21.44 16.30 -5.62
N MET A 87 21.68 15.86 -6.86
CA MET A 87 20.68 15.18 -7.69
C MET A 87 20.07 13.89 -7.09
N PRO A 88 20.83 13.00 -6.42
CA PRO A 88 20.25 11.75 -5.90
C PRO A 88 19.08 11.97 -4.94
N ILE A 89 19.16 12.98 -4.08
CA ILE A 89 18.09 13.30 -3.12
C ILE A 89 16.85 13.86 -3.83
N ILE A 90 17.04 14.65 -4.88
CA ILE A 90 15.94 15.17 -5.71
C ILE A 90 15.24 14.00 -6.43
N PHE A 91 15.99 13.02 -6.92
CA PHE A 91 15.40 11.82 -7.53
C PHE A 91 14.63 10.97 -6.51
N ASN A 92 15.17 10.78 -5.29
CA ASN A 92 14.45 10.10 -4.21
C ASN A 92 13.14 10.82 -3.86
N GLN A 93 13.16 12.15 -3.80
CA GLN A 93 11.96 12.95 -3.60
C GLN A 93 10.92 12.71 -4.69
N ALA A 94 11.33 12.73 -5.96
CA ALA A 94 10.43 12.49 -7.08
C ALA A 94 9.81 11.09 -7.02
N LEU A 95 10.63 10.06 -6.75
CA LEU A 95 10.16 8.68 -6.57
C LEU A 95 9.16 8.57 -5.44
N TYR A 96 9.47 9.12 -4.27
CA TYR A 96 8.60 9.06 -3.10
C TYR A 96 7.27 9.79 -3.37
N GLN A 97 7.30 10.91 -4.09
CA GLN A 97 6.08 11.63 -4.48
C GLN A 97 5.22 10.83 -5.47
N LEU A 98 5.82 10.13 -6.43
CA LEU A 98 5.08 9.27 -7.36
C LEU A 98 4.38 8.13 -6.60
N VAL A 99 5.07 7.51 -5.65
CA VAL A 99 4.50 6.47 -4.81
C VAL A 99 3.38 7.04 -3.93
N GLN A 100 3.62 8.15 -3.22
CA GLN A 100 2.60 8.80 -2.40
C GLN A 100 1.34 9.13 -3.22
N GLN A 101 1.50 9.70 -4.42
CA GLN A 101 0.37 10.00 -5.30
C GLN A 101 -0.43 8.74 -5.69
N LYS A 102 0.24 7.61 -5.93
CA LYS A 102 -0.44 6.35 -6.24
C LYS A 102 -1.28 5.86 -5.05
N ILE A 103 -0.70 5.92 -3.84
CA ILE A 103 -1.38 5.55 -2.60
C ILE A 103 -2.59 6.47 -2.34
N GLU A 104 -2.40 7.79 -2.40
CA GLU A 104 -3.47 8.77 -2.19
C GLU A 104 -4.60 8.62 -3.20
N ARG A 105 -4.28 8.36 -4.48
CA ARG A 105 -5.28 8.09 -5.52
C ARG A 105 -6.09 6.84 -5.20
N HIS A 106 -5.44 5.76 -4.76
CA HIS A 106 -6.13 4.54 -4.35
C HIS A 106 -7.08 4.79 -3.16
N ILE A 107 -6.58 5.46 -2.10
CA ILE A 107 -7.39 5.82 -0.93
C ILE A 107 -8.57 6.69 -1.32
N LYS A 108 -8.33 7.72 -2.14
CA LYS A 108 -9.37 8.62 -2.63
C LYS A 108 -10.41 7.88 -3.46
N HIS A 109 -9.98 7.01 -4.37
CA HIS A 109 -10.87 6.20 -5.18
C HIS A 109 -11.80 5.34 -4.32
N GLN A 110 -11.26 4.64 -3.32
CA GLN A 110 -12.05 3.85 -2.36
C GLN A 110 -13.07 4.72 -1.61
N LYS A 111 -12.66 5.91 -1.14
CA LYS A 111 -13.53 6.86 -0.43
C LYS A 111 -14.63 7.42 -1.33
N ASP A 112 -14.31 7.80 -2.55
CA ASP A 112 -15.25 8.38 -3.52
C ASP A 112 -16.31 7.35 -3.92
N MET A 113 -15.89 6.11 -4.21
CA MET A 113 -16.80 5.00 -4.53
C MET A 113 -17.72 4.64 -3.36
N ARG A 114 -17.19 4.56 -2.13
CA ARG A 114 -18.01 4.34 -0.92
C ARG A 114 -19.03 5.46 -0.70
N SER A 115 -18.61 6.71 -0.91
CA SER A 115 -19.48 7.89 -0.78
C SER A 115 -20.60 7.88 -1.84
N MET A 116 -20.26 7.52 -3.08
CA MET A 116 -21.21 7.39 -4.18
C MET A 116 -22.26 6.31 -3.91
N ILE A 117 -21.84 5.10 -3.49
CA ILE A 117 -22.78 4.02 -3.15
C ILE A 117 -23.73 4.47 -2.03
N LYS A 118 -23.19 5.10 -0.97
CA LYS A 118 -24.01 5.64 0.13
C LYS A 118 -25.00 6.70 -0.34
N ALA A 119 -24.59 7.60 -1.24
CA ALA A 119 -25.47 8.64 -1.78
C ALA A 119 -26.63 8.04 -2.60
N VAL A 120 -26.34 7.05 -3.46
CA VAL A 120 -27.37 6.32 -4.22
C VAL A 120 -28.33 5.60 -3.27
N GLN A 121 -27.81 4.88 -2.27
CA GLN A 121 -28.63 4.22 -1.26
C GLN A 121 -29.52 5.20 -0.49
N GLY A 122 -28.97 6.35 -0.08
CA GLY A 122 -29.71 7.40 0.62
C GLY A 122 -30.89 7.91 -0.20
N TYR A 123 -30.65 8.28 -1.46
CA TYR A 123 -31.69 8.75 -2.37
C TYR A 123 -32.79 7.70 -2.60
N LEU A 124 -32.44 6.43 -2.80
CA LEU A 124 -33.42 5.37 -3.01
C LEU A 124 -34.30 5.11 -1.78
N LYS A 125 -33.70 5.21 -0.58
CA LYS A 125 -34.45 5.14 0.68
C LYS A 125 -35.41 6.31 0.83
N GLU A 126 -34.97 7.53 0.51
CA GLU A 126 -35.82 8.73 0.51
C GLU A 126 -36.98 8.62 -0.50
N ALA A 127 -36.73 8.03 -1.67
CA ALA A 127 -37.73 7.75 -2.68
C ALA A 127 -38.66 6.57 -2.36
N GLN A 128 -38.54 5.97 -1.16
CA GLN A 128 -39.34 4.83 -0.70
C GLN A 128 -39.29 3.62 -1.64
N VAL A 129 -38.14 3.41 -2.30
CA VAL A 129 -37.91 2.21 -3.11
C VAL A 129 -37.82 0.99 -2.19
N ASP A 130 -38.42 -0.12 -2.64
CA ASP A 130 -38.38 -1.38 -1.90
C ASP A 130 -36.94 -1.82 -1.60
N GLU A 131 -36.69 -2.28 -0.38
CA GLU A 131 -35.36 -2.65 0.12
C GLU A 131 -34.68 -3.71 -0.76
N LEU A 132 -35.44 -4.64 -1.34
CA LEU A 132 -34.94 -5.67 -2.26
C LEU A 132 -34.27 -5.05 -3.51
N HIS A 133 -34.81 -3.96 -4.03
CA HIS A 133 -34.23 -3.27 -5.18
C HIS A 133 -32.98 -2.46 -4.82
N ILE A 134 -32.95 -1.89 -3.60
CA ILE A 134 -31.80 -1.17 -3.08
C ILE A 134 -30.62 -2.11 -2.86
N GLU A 135 -30.85 -3.28 -2.26
CA GLU A 135 -29.84 -4.31 -2.06
C GLU A 135 -29.29 -4.82 -3.39
N LYS A 136 -30.18 -5.18 -4.32
CA LYS A 136 -29.77 -5.68 -5.65
C LYS A 136 -28.96 -4.66 -6.44
N LEU A 137 -29.34 -3.38 -6.41
CA LEU A 137 -28.56 -2.33 -7.06
C LEU A 137 -27.21 -2.15 -6.38
N THR A 138 -27.16 -2.18 -5.05
CA THR A 138 -25.92 -2.09 -4.27
C THR A 138 -24.98 -3.22 -4.67
N GLU A 139 -25.47 -4.46 -4.77
CA GLU A 139 -24.69 -5.61 -5.18
C GLU A 139 -24.10 -5.42 -6.59
N ILE A 140 -24.90 -4.93 -7.54
CA ILE A 140 -24.43 -4.63 -8.90
C ILE A 140 -23.33 -3.56 -8.88
N LEU A 141 -23.50 -2.49 -8.08
CA LEU A 141 -22.50 -1.42 -7.97
C LEU A 141 -21.20 -1.94 -7.35
N VAL A 142 -21.28 -2.74 -6.29
CA VAL A 142 -20.15 -3.40 -5.64
C VAL A 142 -19.39 -4.29 -6.64
N GLN A 143 -20.11 -5.17 -7.35
CA GLN A 143 -19.52 -6.05 -8.36
C GLN A 143 -18.85 -5.28 -9.50
N ARG A 144 -19.41 -4.13 -9.93
CA ARG A 144 -18.84 -3.34 -11.04
C ARG A 144 -17.68 -2.44 -10.63
N THR A 145 -17.66 -1.97 -9.39
CA THR A 145 -16.61 -1.08 -8.89
C THR A 145 -15.41 -1.85 -8.32
N ASN A 146 -15.52 -3.17 -8.17
CA ASN A 146 -14.57 -4.03 -7.45
C ASN A 146 -14.23 -3.46 -6.05
N LEU A 147 -15.18 -2.74 -5.46
CA LEU A 147 -15.07 -2.18 -4.13
C LEU A 147 -15.69 -3.19 -3.18
N ASN A 148 -14.91 -3.72 -2.25
CA ASN A 148 -15.49 -4.47 -1.15
C ASN A 148 -15.80 -3.52 0.03
N PRO A 149 -17.08 -3.14 0.25
CA PRO A 149 -17.44 -2.15 1.26
C PRO A 149 -17.27 -2.65 2.69
N THR A 150 -17.11 -3.96 2.88
CA THR A 150 -16.92 -4.58 4.21
C THR A 150 -15.46 -4.58 4.65
N VAL A 151 -14.53 -4.20 3.78
CA VAL A 151 -13.10 -4.19 4.10
C VAL A 151 -12.73 -2.84 4.71
N ASP A 152 -12.13 -2.91 5.89
CA ASP A 152 -11.53 -1.76 6.55
C ASP A 152 -10.04 -1.65 6.17
N TYR A 153 -9.56 -0.42 6.05
CA TYR A 153 -8.18 -0.14 5.67
C TYR A 153 -7.51 0.72 6.73
N ILE A 154 -6.37 0.27 7.23
CA ILE A 154 -5.51 1.03 8.15
C ILE A 154 -4.20 1.34 7.41
N TYR A 155 -3.90 2.62 7.29
CA TYR A 155 -2.65 3.09 6.69
C TYR A 155 -1.68 3.56 7.78
N ILE A 156 -0.47 3.03 7.77
CA ILE A 156 0.60 3.37 8.72
C ILE A 156 1.79 3.89 7.93
N HIS A 157 2.09 5.17 8.09
CA HIS A 157 3.22 5.81 7.41
C HIS A 157 3.87 6.86 8.30
N PRO A 158 5.15 7.21 8.06
CA PRO A 158 5.83 8.24 8.82
C PRO A 158 5.08 9.57 8.80
N SER A 159 5.21 10.35 9.88
CA SER A 159 4.63 11.69 9.93
C SER A 159 5.29 12.58 8.88
N PRO A 160 4.52 13.41 8.14
CA PRO A 160 5.09 14.41 7.23
C PRO A 160 5.95 15.46 7.94
N SER A 161 5.81 15.60 9.25
CA SER A 161 6.63 16.47 10.09
C SER A 161 7.99 15.86 10.43
N ASP A 162 8.17 14.54 10.28
CA ASP A 162 9.42 13.85 10.54
C ASP A 162 10.35 13.92 9.32
N TYR A 163 10.87 15.12 9.08
CA TYR A 163 11.79 15.39 7.97
C TYR A 163 13.05 14.53 8.02
N ARG A 164 13.45 14.04 9.21
CA ARG A 164 14.65 13.19 9.37
C ARG A 164 14.43 11.81 8.80
N PHE A 165 13.19 11.32 8.81
CA PHE A 165 12.83 10.02 8.24
C PHE A 165 13.20 9.96 6.75
N PHE A 166 12.91 11.03 5.99
CA PHE A 166 13.26 11.10 4.56
C PHE A 166 14.77 10.93 4.29
N PHE A 167 15.62 11.51 5.15
CA PHE A 167 17.08 11.44 5.02
C PHE A 167 17.71 10.21 5.68
N ALA A 168 16.92 9.38 6.36
CA ALA A 168 17.43 8.21 7.03
C ALA A 168 17.87 7.15 5.99
N ASP A 169 18.95 6.44 6.31
CA ASP A 169 19.33 5.26 5.56
C ASP A 169 18.46 4.08 6.01
N HIS A 170 17.41 3.80 5.23
CA HIS A 170 16.39 2.80 5.54
C HIS A 170 16.91 1.35 5.46
N PHE A 171 18.07 1.13 4.83
CA PHE A 171 18.72 -0.18 4.71
C PHE A 171 19.96 -0.30 5.62
N SER A 172 20.18 0.69 6.49
CA SER A 172 21.32 0.67 7.41
C SER A 172 21.13 -0.36 8.51
N LEU A 173 22.16 -1.20 8.73
CA LEU A 173 22.26 -2.05 9.93
C LEU A 173 22.84 -1.30 11.14
N ASN A 174 23.03 0.02 11.03
CA ASN A 174 23.49 0.83 12.15
C ASN A 174 22.42 0.85 13.26
N LYS A 175 22.79 0.38 14.46
CA LYS A 175 21.89 0.29 15.61
C LYS A 175 21.15 1.61 15.91
N LYS A 176 21.83 2.76 15.86
CA LYS A 176 21.22 4.05 16.19
C LYS A 176 20.19 4.49 15.14
N VAL A 177 20.51 4.27 13.86
CA VAL A 177 19.61 4.58 12.75
C VAL A 177 18.37 3.69 12.82
N LEU A 178 18.58 2.38 12.99
CA LEU A 178 17.49 1.41 13.08
C LEU A 178 16.57 1.68 14.28
N GLU A 179 17.15 1.98 15.45
CA GLU A 179 16.38 2.33 16.65
C GLU A 179 15.52 3.59 16.41
N SER A 180 16.05 4.59 15.72
CA SER A 180 15.29 5.80 15.35
C SER A 180 14.13 5.47 14.41
N LEU A 181 14.38 4.67 13.37
CA LEU A 181 13.36 4.26 12.39
C LEU A 181 12.23 3.45 13.05
N VAL A 182 12.57 2.48 13.89
CA VAL A 182 11.59 1.67 14.64
C VAL A 182 10.75 2.55 15.56
N LYS A 183 11.36 3.50 16.28
CA LYS A 183 10.63 4.45 17.14
C LYS A 183 9.71 5.38 16.33
N ALA A 184 10.10 5.80 15.14
CA ALA A 184 9.25 6.58 14.25
C ALA A 184 8.04 5.75 13.77
N GLY A 185 8.28 4.53 13.30
CA GLY A 185 7.22 3.61 12.88
C GLY A 185 6.24 3.27 14.00
N PHE A 186 6.74 3.01 15.21
CA PHE A 186 5.90 2.75 16.39
C PHE A 186 4.99 3.94 16.72
N ARG A 187 5.53 5.17 16.72
CA ARG A 187 4.72 6.38 16.95
C ARG A 187 3.63 6.55 15.89
N ALA A 188 3.98 6.39 14.62
CA ALA A 188 3.02 6.44 13.52
C ALA A 188 1.91 5.39 13.67
N ALA A 189 2.27 4.14 14.02
CA ALA A 189 1.29 3.08 14.25
C ALA A 189 0.34 3.43 15.40
N MET A 190 0.87 3.92 16.53
CA MET A 190 0.04 4.33 17.67
C MET A 190 -0.90 5.49 17.31
N GLU A 191 -0.43 6.46 16.53
CA GLU A 191 -1.28 7.57 16.05
C GLU A 191 -2.40 7.08 15.13
N SER A 192 -2.11 6.18 14.18
CA SER A 192 -3.11 5.61 13.27
C SER A 192 -4.14 4.72 13.99
N LEU A 193 -3.72 3.99 15.04
CA LEU A 193 -4.58 3.05 15.76
C LEU A 193 -5.39 3.69 16.88
N ARG A 194 -4.94 4.81 17.45
CA ARG A 194 -5.60 5.46 18.60
C ARG A 194 -7.08 5.80 18.38
N PRO A 195 -7.55 6.26 17.21
CA PRO A 195 -8.97 6.54 16.99
C PRO A 195 -9.87 5.29 16.95
N LEU A 196 -9.28 4.09 16.89
CA LEU A 196 -9.99 2.81 16.77
C LEU A 196 -10.24 2.12 18.12
N VAL A 197 -9.64 2.63 19.20
CA VAL A 197 -9.75 2.14 20.59
C VAL A 197 -10.58 3.10 21.41
#